data_AF-A0A2V2BB54-F1
#
_entry.id   AF-A0A2V2BB54-F1
#
_cell.length_a   1.000
_cell.length_b   1.000
_cell.length_c   1.000
_cell.angle_alpha   90.00
_cell.angle_beta   90.00
_cell.angle_gamma   90.00
#
_symmetry.space_group_name_H-M   'P 1'
#
loop_
_entity.id
_entity.type
_entity.pdbx_description
1 polymer ?
#
loop_
_entity_poly.entity_id
_entity_poly.type
_entity_poly.pdbx_seq_one_letter_code
_entity_poly.pdbx_strand_id
1 'polypeptide(L)'
;MRQVPLLGAVVDHTRELHRAALRVSNMGRYEVQNLQDQLEEADRSHRRAEIREQVLLEALQSRQQRIAELEVTMRELEGAEADQQSEILRLESRNESAQDQITRLRQEIVSLQEELGRAREIAQSTQERCNALESQLESAEIAAESGNESRNAEALEIALQEAVESNSRAESLQRKLDRLTRENVPSARPGQDAAELKLSPAELTTTLLNFLTRKTEEEMRAMGRAIGLHYPLTAVADLLRELNKRHESSIGPQVCIYFADRSPQEVFDLIMDLGWDFKTMNGRYLPDSTLTWFTWGADSQRILEMIHLFAEFPSDEPIRTIFKSIAVRKNHTEITELVGSLSAEHRQLIIDGIATERPESKIPGLLFGLREADQIQFADLLIEGIAKSRIDSIDPLLEIFKSLGAAGERDLFLFEQARRAHSKG
;
A
#
# COMPACT_ATOMS: atom_id res chain seq x y z
N MET A 1 -72.31 -4.17 -3.09
CA MET A 1 -73.75 -3.83 -3.01
C MET A 1 -73.88 -2.32 -2.90
N ARG A 2 -74.44 -1.63 -3.90
CA ARG A 2 -74.70 -0.18 -3.91
C ARG A 2 -76.20 0.06 -3.80
N GLN A 3 -76.62 0.70 -2.72
CA GLN A 3 -77.97 1.14 -2.34
C GLN A 3 -77.72 2.33 -1.37
N VAL A 4 -78.35 3.50 -1.35
CA VAL A 4 -79.56 4.08 -1.96
C VAL A 4 -79.40 5.62 -2.00
N PRO A 5 -79.19 6.28 -3.16
CA PRO A 5 -79.32 7.75 -3.28
C PRO A 5 -80.79 8.21 -3.44
N LEU A 6 -81.69 7.27 -3.77
CA LEU A 6 -83.09 7.55 -4.12
C LEU A 6 -83.96 7.94 -2.91
N LEU A 7 -83.55 7.59 -1.69
CA LEU A 7 -84.36 7.82 -0.49
C LEU A 7 -84.37 9.31 -0.10
N GLY A 8 -83.23 10.01 -0.25
CA GLY A 8 -83.13 11.44 0.07
C GLY A 8 -84.00 12.29 -0.86
N ALA A 9 -83.89 12.09 -2.17
CA ALA A 9 -84.68 12.83 -3.15
C ALA A 9 -86.20 12.62 -3.00
N VAL A 10 -86.64 11.40 -2.63
CA VAL A 10 -88.06 11.11 -2.35
C VAL A 10 -88.53 11.77 -1.06
N VAL A 11 -87.70 11.81 -0.02
CA VAL A 11 -88.02 12.51 1.24
C VAL A 11 -88.09 14.02 1.04
N ASP A 12 -87.19 14.60 0.26
CA ASP A 12 -87.19 16.04 -0.02
C ASP A 12 -88.42 16.44 -0.85
N HIS A 13 -88.75 15.65 -1.88
CA HIS A 13 -89.93 15.89 -2.71
C HIS A 13 -91.25 15.75 -1.92
N THR A 14 -91.36 14.76 -1.03
CA THR A 14 -92.55 14.61 -0.16
C THR A 14 -92.67 15.75 0.85
N ARG A 15 -91.55 16.26 1.38
CA ARG A 15 -91.53 17.47 2.22
C ARG A 15 -91.97 18.72 1.46
N GLU A 16 -91.55 18.89 0.21
CA GLU A 16 -91.98 20.00 -0.65
C GLU A 16 -93.48 19.98 -0.92
N LEU A 17 -94.05 18.82 -1.27
CA LEU A 17 -95.49 18.66 -1.47
C LEU A 17 -96.27 18.92 -0.18
N HIS A 18 -95.76 18.46 0.97
CA HIS A 18 -96.36 18.74 2.28
C HIS A 18 -96.37 20.25 2.60
N ARG A 19 -95.26 20.96 2.33
CA ARG A 19 -95.17 22.42 2.50
C ARG A 19 -96.15 23.16 1.58
N ALA A 20 -96.28 22.73 0.32
CA ALA A 20 -97.23 23.32 -0.62
C ALA A 20 -98.69 23.14 -0.14
N ALA A 21 -99.03 21.97 0.41
CA ALA A 21 -100.35 21.71 0.99
C ALA A 21 -100.62 22.52 2.27
N LEU A 22 -99.63 22.66 3.16
CA LEU A 22 -99.75 23.50 4.37
C LEU A 22 -99.94 24.97 4.03
N ARG A 23 -99.24 25.47 3.01
CA ARG A 23 -99.36 26.86 2.57
C ARG A 23 -100.78 27.25 2.16
N VAL A 24 -101.52 26.34 1.52
CA VAL A 24 -102.90 26.58 1.06
C VAL A 24 -103.91 26.35 2.18
N SER A 25 -103.66 25.38 3.07
CA SER A 25 -104.63 24.96 4.08
C SER A 25 -104.53 25.69 5.43
N ASN A 26 -103.32 26.11 5.86
CA ASN A 26 -103.10 26.79 7.13
C ASN A 26 -101.78 27.59 7.15
N MET A 27 -101.87 28.89 6.88
CA MET A 27 -100.70 29.78 6.78
C MET A 27 -99.89 29.88 8.08
N GLY A 28 -100.55 29.91 9.26
CA GLY A 28 -99.85 29.97 10.54
C GLY A 28 -99.01 28.72 10.82
N ARG A 29 -99.49 27.53 10.47
CA ARG A 29 -98.69 26.29 10.56
C ARG A 29 -97.55 26.25 9.53
N TYR A 30 -97.76 26.82 8.34
CA TYR A 30 -96.72 26.94 7.32
C TYR A 30 -95.55 27.83 7.79
N GLU A 31 -95.82 28.98 8.41
CA GLU A 31 -94.78 29.86 8.95
C GLU A 31 -93.97 29.22 10.07
N VAL A 32 -94.62 28.50 10.99
CA VAL A 32 -93.93 27.75 12.06
C VAL A 32 -93.03 26.67 11.48
N GLN A 33 -93.51 25.89 10.49
CA GLN A 33 -92.69 24.87 9.83
C GLN A 33 -91.47 25.49 9.12
N ASN A 34 -91.64 26.64 8.45
CA ASN A 34 -90.54 27.34 7.78
C ASN A 34 -89.48 27.84 8.77
N LEU A 35 -89.89 28.37 9.93
CA LEU A 35 -88.95 28.78 10.98
C LEU A 35 -88.20 27.58 11.60
N GLN A 36 -88.89 26.45 11.78
CA GLN A 36 -88.26 25.20 12.23
C GLN A 36 -87.23 24.68 11.22
N ASP A 37 -87.56 24.69 9.93
CA ASP A 37 -86.64 24.27 8.87
C ASP A 37 -85.41 25.19 8.79
N GLN A 38 -85.60 26.51 8.98
CA GLN A 38 -84.51 27.49 9.04
C GLN A 38 -83.61 27.28 10.27
N LEU A 39 -84.19 26.96 11.43
CA LEU A 39 -83.44 26.64 12.64
C LEU A 39 -82.64 25.34 12.47
N GLU A 40 -83.23 24.30 11.89
CA GLU A 40 -82.54 23.03 11.61
C GLU A 40 -81.38 23.20 10.61
N GLU A 41 -81.51 24.08 9.61
CA GLU A 41 -80.41 24.40 8.69
C GLU A 41 -79.32 25.23 9.38
N ALA A 42 -79.70 26.22 10.19
CA ALA A 42 -78.75 27.03 10.97
C ALA A 42 -77.96 26.15 11.97
N ASP A 43 -78.63 25.24 12.67
CA ASP A 43 -78.00 24.27 13.58
C ASP A 43 -77.06 23.32 12.82
N ARG A 44 -77.45 22.83 11.65
CA ARG A 44 -76.56 21.99 10.81
C ARG A 44 -75.35 22.77 10.32
N SER A 45 -75.52 24.03 9.92
CA SER A 45 -74.42 24.90 9.52
C SER A 45 -73.48 25.21 10.70
N HIS A 46 -74.02 25.47 11.89
CA HIS A 46 -73.25 25.71 13.09
C HIS A 46 -72.41 24.48 13.47
N ARG A 47 -73.00 23.29 13.53
CA ARG A 47 -72.26 22.04 13.80
C ARG A 47 -71.17 21.77 12.76
N ARG A 48 -71.41 22.08 11.48
CA ARG A 48 -70.37 21.95 10.44
C ARG A 48 -69.22 22.94 10.65
N ALA A 49 -69.52 24.17 11.10
CA ALA A 49 -68.51 25.16 11.43
C ALA A 49 -67.69 24.74 12.66
N GLU A 50 -68.33 24.23 13.72
CA GLU A 50 -67.63 23.72 14.92
C GLU A 50 -66.70 22.55 14.59
N ILE A 51 -67.17 21.57 13.81
CA ILE A 51 -66.32 20.45 13.37
C ILE A 51 -65.12 20.97 12.55
N ARG A 52 -65.35 21.94 11.66
CA ARG A 52 -64.28 22.54 10.86
C ARG A 52 -63.29 23.29 11.73
N GLU A 53 -63.75 24.04 12.72
CA GLU A 53 -62.89 24.74 13.69
C GLU A 53 -62.03 23.75 14.47
N GLN A 54 -62.62 22.68 14.99
CA GLN A 54 -61.89 21.66 15.72
C GLN A 54 -60.80 21.00 14.86
N VAL A 55 -61.12 20.63 13.61
CA VAL A 55 -60.13 20.07 12.67
C VAL A 55 -59.01 21.05 12.37
N LEU A 56 -59.31 22.35 12.25
CA LEU A 56 -58.30 23.38 12.03
C LEU A 56 -57.42 23.60 13.27
N LEU A 57 -57.98 23.54 14.48
CA LEU A 57 -57.23 23.63 15.72
C LEU A 57 -56.30 22.44 15.91
N GLU A 58 -56.77 21.22 15.65
CA GLU A 58 -55.95 20.00 15.70
C GLU A 58 -54.80 20.07 14.67
N ALA A 59 -55.09 20.52 13.45
CA ALA A 59 -54.08 20.72 12.41
C ALA A 59 -53.05 21.80 12.82
N LEU A 60 -53.50 22.92 13.40
CA LEU A 60 -52.61 23.98 13.88
C LEU A 60 -51.69 23.46 15.00
N GLN A 61 -52.24 22.74 15.98
CA GLN A 61 -51.47 22.16 17.07
C GLN A 61 -50.43 21.15 16.55
N SER A 62 -50.80 20.29 15.61
CA SER A 62 -49.87 19.35 14.97
C SER A 62 -48.73 20.08 14.24
N ARG A 63 -49.02 21.18 13.54
CA ARG A 63 -47.99 21.99 12.88
C ARG A 63 -47.08 22.71 13.87
N GLN A 64 -47.62 23.23 14.97
CA GLN A 64 -46.83 23.84 16.04
C GLN A 64 -45.88 22.84 16.71
N GLN A 65 -46.36 21.63 17.01
CA GLN A 65 -45.52 20.56 17.53
C GLN A 65 -44.40 20.21 16.54
N ARG A 66 -44.72 20.09 15.25
CA ARG A 66 -43.71 19.82 14.23
C ARG A 66 -42.66 20.93 14.11
N ILE A 67 -43.06 22.20 14.25
CA ILE A 67 -42.13 23.33 14.26
C ILE A 67 -41.20 23.22 15.48
N ALA A 68 -41.75 22.96 16.67
CA ALA A 68 -40.94 22.83 17.88
C ALA A 68 -39.94 21.66 17.80
N GLU A 69 -40.34 20.52 17.23
CA GLU A 69 -39.42 19.40 16.94
C GLU A 69 -38.29 19.84 16.01
N LEU A 70 -38.61 20.53 14.90
CA LEU A 70 -37.62 20.99 13.94
C LEU A 70 -36.65 22.00 14.57
N GLU A 71 -37.14 22.92 15.39
CA GLU A 71 -36.29 23.88 16.12
C GLU A 71 -35.31 23.18 17.07
N VAL A 72 -35.73 22.11 17.75
CA VAL A 72 -34.82 21.30 18.59
C VAL A 72 -33.76 20.64 17.71
N THR A 73 -34.15 19.99 16.61
CA THR A 73 -33.18 19.35 15.71
C THR A 73 -32.21 20.36 15.09
N MET A 74 -32.66 21.59 14.80
CA MET A 74 -31.76 22.64 14.30
C MET A 74 -30.73 23.04 15.35
N ARG A 75 -31.13 23.23 16.61
CA ARG A 75 -30.18 23.55 17.68
C ARG A 75 -29.17 22.43 17.94
N GLU A 76 -29.60 21.18 17.82
CA GLU A 76 -28.71 20.01 17.94
C GLU A 76 -27.68 19.99 16.80
N LEU A 77 -28.10 20.28 15.56
CA LEU A 77 -27.19 20.39 14.42
C LEU A 77 -26.21 21.56 14.57
N GLU A 78 -26.69 22.74 14.97
CA GLU A 78 -25.84 23.92 15.23
C GLU A 78 -24.80 23.63 16.33
N GLY A 79 -25.18 22.90 17.38
CA GLY A 79 -24.25 22.46 18.42
C GLY A 79 -23.19 21.49 17.89
N ALA A 80 -23.59 20.51 17.07
CA ALA A 80 -22.66 19.57 16.46
C ALA A 80 -21.68 20.27 15.48
N GLU A 81 -22.13 21.26 14.73
CA GLU A 81 -21.27 22.08 13.85
C GLU A 81 -20.24 22.89 14.65
N ALA A 82 -20.64 23.47 15.78
CA ALA A 82 -19.73 24.19 16.67
C ALA A 82 -18.65 23.27 17.26
N ASP A 83 -19.04 22.05 17.68
CA ASP A 83 -18.10 21.04 18.17
C ASP A 83 -17.11 20.62 17.08
N GLN A 84 -17.58 20.40 15.85
CA GLN A 84 -16.71 20.10 14.69
C GLN A 84 -15.73 21.23 14.40
N GLN A 85 -16.19 22.49 14.41
CA GLN A 85 -15.31 23.64 14.23
C GLN A 85 -14.23 23.73 15.31
N SER A 86 -14.59 23.42 16.57
CA SER A 86 -13.62 23.40 17.66
C SER A 86 -12.54 22.32 17.47
N GLU A 87 -12.92 21.15 16.95
CA GLU A 87 -11.98 20.06 16.68
C GLU A 87 -11.09 20.38 15.47
N ILE A 88 -11.63 21.02 14.43
CA ILE A 88 -10.83 21.51 13.29
C ILE A 88 -9.75 22.48 13.77
N LEU A 89 -10.10 23.48 14.58
CA LEU A 89 -9.13 24.43 15.13
C LEU A 89 -8.06 23.75 15.99
N ARG A 90 -8.45 22.71 16.74
CA ARG A 90 -7.51 21.91 17.54
C ARG A 90 -6.54 21.11 16.66
N LEU A 91 -7.03 20.52 15.56
CA LEU A 91 -6.22 19.78 14.59
C LEU A 91 -5.28 20.71 13.82
N GLU A 92 -5.73 21.91 13.45
CA GLU A 92 -4.90 22.94 12.83
C GLU A 92 -3.73 23.34 13.73
N SER A 93 -3.99 23.64 15.01
CA SER A 93 -2.94 23.95 15.99
C SER A 93 -1.94 22.79 16.17
N ARG A 94 -2.41 21.55 16.15
CA ARG A 94 -1.53 20.37 16.20
C ARG A 94 -0.68 20.24 14.95
N ASN A 95 -1.23 20.56 13.78
CA ASN A 95 -0.52 20.53 12.50
C ASN A 95 0.56 21.62 12.45
N GLU A 96 0.26 22.83 12.90
CA GLU A 96 1.25 23.91 13.04
C GLU A 96 2.41 23.48 13.95
N SER A 97 2.11 22.90 15.12
CA SER A 97 3.15 22.37 16.01
C SER A 97 3.97 21.24 15.38
N ALA A 98 3.38 20.40 14.53
CA ALA A 98 4.09 19.34 13.81
C ALA A 98 5.00 19.91 12.72
N GLN A 99 4.55 20.94 11.99
CA GLN A 99 5.35 21.65 10.99
C GLN A 99 6.56 22.35 11.62
N ASP A 100 6.39 22.94 12.80
CA ASP A 100 7.49 23.50 13.58
C ASP A 100 8.52 22.43 13.96
N GLN A 101 8.07 21.24 14.39
CA GLN A 101 8.97 20.12 14.70
C GLN A 101 9.72 19.62 13.47
N ILE A 102 9.03 19.47 12.33
CA ILE A 102 9.66 19.08 11.05
C ILE A 102 10.73 20.10 10.65
N THR A 103 10.43 21.40 10.80
CA THR A 103 11.37 22.47 10.47
C THR A 103 12.62 22.41 11.37
N ARG A 104 12.45 22.19 12.67
CA ARG A 104 13.57 22.02 13.61
C ARG A 104 14.42 20.79 13.28
N LEU A 105 13.78 19.64 13.01
CA LEU A 105 14.49 18.40 12.66
C LEU A 105 15.26 18.54 11.33
N ARG A 106 14.71 19.25 10.34
CA ARG A 106 15.42 19.54 9.09
C ARG A 106 16.66 20.39 9.33
N GLN A 107 16.57 21.42 10.18
CA GLN A 107 17.72 22.24 10.57
C GLN A 107 18.78 21.39 11.31
N GLU A 108 18.36 20.50 12.19
CA GLU A 108 19.25 19.58 12.91
C GLU A 108 19.96 18.61 11.95
N ILE A 109 19.26 18.03 10.98
CA ILE A 109 19.85 17.17 9.96
C ILE A 109 20.94 17.91 9.17
N VAL A 110 20.68 19.15 8.75
CA VAL A 110 21.67 19.96 8.03
C VAL A 110 22.90 20.20 8.91
N SER A 111 22.71 20.58 10.17
CA SER A 111 23.82 20.78 11.13
C SER A 111 24.65 19.51 11.32
N LEU A 112 24.01 18.35 11.48
CA LEU A 112 24.69 17.06 11.64
C LEU A 112 25.44 16.64 10.37
N GLN A 113 24.91 16.95 9.19
CA GLN A 113 25.61 16.71 7.91
C GLN A 113 26.87 17.57 7.78
N GLU A 114 26.81 18.84 8.20
CA GLU A 114 27.98 19.73 8.23
C GLU A 114 29.03 19.26 9.24
N GLU A 115 28.62 18.80 10.43
CA GLU A 115 29.52 18.19 11.41
C GLU A 115 30.17 16.91 10.90
N LEU A 116 29.40 16.04 10.25
CA LEU A 116 29.93 14.81 9.64
C LEU A 116 30.91 15.11 8.52
N GLY A 117 30.65 16.13 7.69
CA GLY A 117 31.58 16.61 6.67
C GLY A 117 32.92 17.02 7.27
N ARG A 118 32.89 17.88 8.30
CA ARG A 118 34.09 18.31 9.04
C ARG A 118 34.85 17.14 9.65
N ALA A 119 34.14 16.19 10.27
CA ALA A 119 34.77 15.00 10.85
C ALA A 119 35.48 14.13 9.80
N ARG A 120 34.90 13.99 8.60
CA ARG A 120 35.52 13.25 7.48
C ARG A 120 36.76 13.95 6.95
N GLU A 121 36.74 15.27 6.81
CA GLU A 121 37.90 16.06 6.39
C GLU A 121 39.07 15.92 7.39
N ILE A 122 38.76 16.00 8.68
CA ILE A 122 39.77 15.79 9.73
C ILE A 122 40.34 14.37 9.65
N ALA A 123 39.48 13.35 9.54
CA ALA A 123 39.91 11.96 9.43
C ALA A 123 40.82 11.73 8.22
N GLN A 124 40.45 12.27 7.05
CA GLN A 124 41.28 12.19 5.85
C GLN A 124 42.64 12.88 6.05
N SER A 125 42.65 14.10 6.58
CA SER A 125 43.90 14.83 6.87
C SER A 125 44.81 14.07 7.85
N THR A 126 44.22 13.46 8.89
CA THR A 126 44.98 12.62 9.82
C THR A 126 45.53 11.37 9.16
N GLN A 127 44.78 10.73 8.26
CA GLN A 127 45.23 9.55 7.53
C GLN A 127 46.38 9.90 6.58
N GLU A 128 46.29 11.01 5.84
CA GLU A 128 47.36 11.49 4.96
C GLU A 128 48.64 11.77 5.76
N ARG A 129 48.52 12.35 6.96
CA ARG A 129 49.64 12.57 7.87
C ARG A 129 50.24 11.26 8.38
N CYS A 130 49.42 10.27 8.73
CA CYS A 130 49.91 8.94 9.15
C CYS A 130 50.70 8.27 8.03
N ASN A 131 50.15 8.23 6.81
CA ASN A 131 50.82 7.64 5.65
C ASN A 131 52.17 8.33 5.37
N ALA A 132 52.23 9.67 5.48
CA ALA A 132 53.49 10.41 5.30
C ALA A 132 54.54 10.07 6.36
N LEU A 133 54.12 9.87 7.62
CA LEU A 133 55.01 9.45 8.71
C LEU A 133 55.46 7.99 8.53
N GLU A 134 54.58 7.11 8.08
CA GLU A 134 54.93 5.71 7.75
C GLU A 134 55.98 5.64 6.64
N SER A 135 55.82 6.40 5.55
CA SER A 135 56.85 6.45 4.49
C SER A 135 58.19 7.03 4.96
N GLN A 136 58.16 8.02 5.86
CA GLN A 136 59.38 8.56 6.47
C GLN A 136 60.07 7.52 7.36
N LEU A 137 59.28 6.75 8.12
CA LEU A 137 59.77 5.69 9.00
C LEU A 137 60.38 4.55 8.19
N GLU A 138 59.70 4.07 7.14
CA GLU A 138 60.21 3.05 6.22
C GLU A 138 61.54 3.50 5.55
N SER A 139 61.61 4.75 5.09
CA SER A 139 62.84 5.31 4.51
C SER A 139 64.00 5.35 5.52
N ALA A 140 63.71 5.69 6.78
CA ALA A 140 64.69 5.71 7.85
C ALA A 140 65.14 4.29 8.26
N GLU A 141 64.22 3.32 8.25
CA GLU A 141 64.51 1.90 8.50
C GLU A 141 65.41 1.33 7.40
N ILE A 142 65.12 1.55 6.12
CA ILE A 142 65.97 1.13 5.00
C ILE A 142 67.37 1.76 5.09
N ALA A 143 67.46 3.04 5.47
CA ALA A 143 68.75 3.71 5.67
C ALA A 143 69.54 3.13 6.86
N ALA A 144 68.86 2.74 7.94
CA ALA A 144 69.47 2.09 9.09
C ALA A 144 69.91 0.65 8.77
N GLU A 145 69.11 -0.11 8.03
CA GLU A 145 69.42 -1.47 7.58
C GLU A 145 70.62 -1.46 6.63
N SER A 146 70.64 -0.61 5.60
CA SER A 146 71.80 -0.48 4.71
C SER A 146 73.08 -0.03 5.42
N GLY A 147 72.97 0.85 6.42
CA GLY A 147 74.09 1.21 7.30
C GLY A 147 74.59 0.03 8.15
N ASN A 148 73.67 -0.81 8.64
CA ASN A 148 74.00 -2.03 9.37
C ASN A 148 74.55 -3.12 8.45
N GLU A 149 74.04 -3.28 7.24
CA GLU A 149 74.55 -4.21 6.23
C GLU A 149 75.97 -3.83 5.80
N SER A 150 76.26 -2.53 5.62
CA SER A 150 77.64 -2.07 5.34
C SER A 150 78.59 -2.39 6.49
N ARG A 151 78.17 -2.18 7.74
CA ARG A 151 78.97 -2.52 8.94
C ARG A 151 79.12 -4.02 9.11
N ASN A 152 78.06 -4.79 8.84
CA ASN A 152 78.08 -6.24 8.90
C ASN A 152 78.90 -6.84 7.76
N ALA A 153 78.90 -6.25 6.56
CA ALA A 153 79.75 -6.67 5.44
C ALA A 153 81.23 -6.41 5.75
N GLU A 154 81.56 -5.26 6.32
CA GLU A 154 82.92 -4.94 6.78
C GLU A 154 83.35 -5.89 7.92
N ALA A 155 82.47 -6.14 8.89
CA ALA A 155 82.72 -7.12 9.95
C ALA A 155 82.81 -8.56 9.42
N LEU A 156 82.03 -8.92 8.39
CA LEU A 156 82.07 -10.23 7.74
C LEU A 156 83.34 -10.38 6.91
N GLU A 157 83.84 -9.32 6.27
CA GLU A 157 85.11 -9.32 5.54
C GLU A 157 86.29 -9.49 6.51
N ILE A 158 86.29 -8.77 7.64
CA ILE A 158 87.25 -8.98 8.73
C ILE A 158 87.14 -10.41 9.27
N ALA A 159 85.92 -10.89 9.54
CA ALA A 159 85.69 -12.24 10.03
C ALA A 159 86.04 -13.32 9.00
N LEU A 160 85.88 -13.07 7.70
CA LEU A 160 86.30 -13.96 6.61
C LEU A 160 87.82 -13.99 6.50
N GLN A 161 88.49 -12.88 6.71
CA GLN A 161 89.94 -12.80 6.72
C GLN A 161 90.50 -13.55 7.94
N GLU A 162 89.93 -13.33 9.12
CA GLU A 162 90.20 -14.13 10.32
C GLU A 162 89.80 -15.60 10.13
N ALA A 163 88.72 -15.89 9.40
CA ALA A 163 88.30 -17.25 9.10
C ALA A 163 89.21 -17.90 8.07
N VAL A 164 89.81 -17.20 7.12
CA VAL A 164 90.83 -17.73 6.20
C VAL A 164 92.13 -17.99 6.94
N GLU A 165 92.50 -17.13 7.88
CA GLU A 165 93.61 -17.38 8.80
C GLU A 165 93.32 -18.54 9.76
N SER A 166 92.09 -18.62 10.26
CA SER A 166 91.60 -19.73 11.08
C SER A 166 91.45 -21.00 10.27
N ASN A 167 91.07 -20.93 9.00
CA ASN A 167 90.87 -22.08 8.12
C ASN A 167 92.19 -22.56 7.54
N SER A 168 93.20 -21.71 7.37
CA SER A 168 94.57 -22.18 7.16
C SER A 168 95.13 -22.85 8.42
N ARG A 169 94.79 -22.34 9.62
CA ARG A 169 95.06 -23.04 10.89
C ARG A 169 94.24 -24.34 11.02
N ALA A 170 92.99 -24.33 10.59
CA ALA A 170 92.04 -25.43 10.67
C ALA A 170 92.35 -26.49 9.63
N GLU A 171 92.77 -26.18 8.41
CA GLU A 171 93.32 -27.12 7.44
C GLU A 171 94.59 -27.79 7.98
N SER A 172 95.41 -27.05 8.76
CA SER A 172 96.50 -27.66 9.55
C SER A 172 95.97 -28.63 10.62
N LEU A 173 94.82 -28.34 11.23
CA LEU A 173 94.12 -29.19 12.19
C LEU A 173 93.21 -30.25 11.53
N GLN A 174 92.83 -30.12 10.26
CA GLN A 174 91.94 -30.96 9.47
C GLN A 174 92.76 -31.97 8.68
N ARG A 175 94.02 -31.65 8.33
CA ARG A 175 95.05 -32.68 8.15
C ARG A 175 95.27 -33.53 9.42
N LYS A 176 94.96 -32.99 10.61
CA LYS A 176 94.94 -33.75 11.89
C LYS A 176 93.59 -34.41 12.21
N LEU A 177 92.45 -33.92 11.68
CA LEU A 177 91.09 -34.41 11.95
C LEU A 177 90.49 -35.31 10.84
N ASP A 178 90.92 -35.20 9.58
CA ASP A 178 90.71 -36.20 8.52
C ASP A 178 91.49 -37.50 8.81
N ARG A 179 92.39 -37.45 9.79
CA ARG A 179 92.94 -38.62 10.49
C ARG A 179 91.98 -39.25 11.49
N LEU A 180 90.94 -38.55 11.92
CA LEU A 180 90.13 -38.89 13.09
C LEU A 180 88.63 -39.00 12.83
N THR A 181 88.08 -38.54 11.71
CA THR A 181 86.61 -38.46 11.61
C THR A 181 86.07 -38.60 10.19
N ARG A 182 86.47 -39.69 9.51
CA ARG A 182 85.58 -40.38 8.56
C ARG A 182 84.52 -41.15 9.34
N GLU A 183 83.65 -40.47 10.07
CA GLU A 183 82.47 -41.10 10.67
C GLU A 183 81.30 -40.11 10.71
N ASN A 184 80.43 -40.29 9.72
CA ASN A 184 78.98 -40.08 9.72
C ASN A 184 78.39 -38.66 9.67
N VAL A 185 77.73 -38.42 8.53
CA VAL A 185 76.64 -37.45 8.26
C VAL A 185 75.33 -38.03 8.82
N PRO A 186 74.33 -37.24 9.31
CA PRO A 186 73.12 -37.00 8.49
C PRO A 186 72.33 -35.72 8.83
N SER A 187 71.50 -35.26 7.88
CA SER A 187 70.41 -34.30 8.13
C SER A 187 69.21 -34.61 7.24
N ALA A 188 68.00 -34.49 7.80
CA ALA A 188 66.70 -34.66 7.17
C ALA A 188 65.78 -33.51 7.59
N ARG A 189 64.79 -33.16 6.74
CA ARG A 189 63.41 -32.63 7.00
C ARG A 189 62.90 -31.71 5.85
N PRO A 190 61.62 -31.23 5.84
CA PRO A 190 60.48 -31.82 5.13
C PRO A 190 59.75 -30.75 4.26
N GLY A 191 58.52 -31.04 3.82
CA GLY A 191 57.76 -30.23 2.85
C GLY A 191 56.92 -29.06 3.37
N GLN A 192 56.11 -28.51 2.47
CA GLN A 192 55.15 -27.44 2.69
C GLN A 192 54.03 -27.48 1.63
N ASP A 193 52.81 -27.11 2.05
CA ASP A 193 51.82 -26.27 1.34
C ASP A 193 50.37 -26.77 1.29
N ALA A 194 49.47 -25.84 1.64
CA ALA A 194 48.04 -25.84 1.38
C ALA A 194 47.64 -24.41 0.93
N ALA A 195 46.86 -24.32 -0.14
CA ALA A 195 46.45 -23.08 -0.81
C ALA A 195 44.91 -22.91 -0.79
N GLU A 196 44.46 -21.65 -0.71
CA GLU A 196 43.06 -21.21 -0.74
C GLU A 196 42.54 -20.98 -2.18
N LEU A 197 41.25 -21.26 -2.41
CA LEU A 197 40.54 -21.14 -3.70
C LEU A 197 39.62 -19.90 -3.77
N LYS A 198 39.60 -19.21 -4.91
CA LYS A 198 38.62 -18.16 -5.29
C LYS A 198 37.81 -18.65 -6.51
N LEU A 199 36.48 -18.65 -6.42
CA LEU A 199 35.55 -19.03 -7.51
C LEU A 199 35.05 -17.79 -8.29
N SER A 200 34.77 -17.94 -9.59
CA SER A 200 34.32 -16.86 -10.48
C SER A 200 32.78 -16.66 -10.49
N PRO A 201 32.26 -15.48 -10.90
CA PRO A 201 30.82 -15.18 -10.91
C PRO A 201 29.94 -16.12 -11.76
N ALA A 202 30.47 -16.65 -12.86
CA ALA A 202 29.77 -17.60 -13.72
C ALA A 202 29.65 -19.01 -13.07
N GLU A 203 30.70 -19.42 -12.34
CA GLU A 203 30.71 -20.66 -11.56
C GLU A 203 29.78 -20.58 -10.35
N LEU A 204 29.68 -19.40 -9.75
CA LEU A 204 28.75 -19.12 -8.65
C LEU A 204 27.29 -19.23 -9.13
N THR A 205 26.94 -18.64 -10.28
CA THR A 205 25.59 -18.70 -10.87
C THR A 205 25.18 -20.13 -11.23
N THR A 206 26.10 -20.90 -11.83
CA THR A 206 25.85 -22.30 -12.19
C THR A 206 25.71 -23.19 -10.96
N THR A 207 26.52 -22.96 -9.93
CA THR A 207 26.45 -23.67 -8.65
C THR A 207 25.13 -23.38 -7.93
N LEU A 208 24.70 -22.12 -7.90
CA LEU A 208 23.42 -21.70 -7.32
C LEU A 208 22.23 -22.32 -8.04
N LEU A 209 22.21 -22.35 -9.38
CA LEU A 209 21.14 -22.97 -10.18
C LEU A 209 21.02 -24.48 -9.91
N ASN A 210 22.15 -25.20 -9.89
CA ASN A 210 22.17 -26.63 -9.60
C ASN A 210 21.77 -26.95 -8.15
N PHE A 211 21.99 -26.01 -7.24
CA PHE A 211 21.57 -26.13 -5.86
C PHE A 211 20.07 -25.84 -5.67
N LEU A 212 19.55 -24.78 -6.32
CA LEU A 212 18.14 -24.37 -6.24
C LEU A 212 17.19 -25.44 -6.79
N THR A 213 17.55 -26.11 -7.88
CA THR A 213 16.73 -27.14 -8.55
C THR A 213 16.48 -28.41 -7.72
N ARG A 214 17.22 -28.62 -6.63
CA ARG A 214 17.17 -29.85 -5.81
C ARG A 214 16.53 -29.68 -4.44
N LYS A 215 15.98 -28.49 -4.16
CA LYS A 215 15.60 -28.08 -2.81
C LYS A 215 14.10 -28.02 -2.60
N THR A 216 13.70 -28.11 -1.34
CA THR A 216 12.29 -27.93 -0.91
C THR A 216 11.86 -26.47 -1.05
N GLU A 217 10.55 -26.20 -1.06
CA GLU A 217 10.03 -24.83 -1.21
C GLU A 217 10.49 -23.88 -0.10
N GLU A 218 10.59 -24.35 1.14
CA GLU A 218 11.10 -23.55 2.27
C GLU A 218 12.58 -23.21 2.12
N GLU A 219 13.40 -24.17 1.68
CA GLU A 219 14.82 -23.93 1.40
C GLU A 219 15.01 -22.97 0.22
N MET A 220 14.20 -23.10 -0.84
CA MET A 220 14.20 -22.18 -1.97
C MET A 220 13.84 -20.75 -1.54
N ARG A 221 12.87 -20.60 -0.63
CA ARG A 221 12.49 -19.30 -0.06
C ARG A 221 13.63 -18.69 0.77
N ALA A 222 14.21 -19.45 1.70
CA ALA A 222 15.33 -18.99 2.52
C ALA A 222 16.56 -18.58 1.68
N MET A 223 16.81 -19.30 0.59
CA MET A 223 17.95 -19.00 -0.28
C MET A 223 17.66 -17.86 -1.26
N GLY A 224 16.44 -17.78 -1.80
CA GLY A 224 15.96 -16.61 -2.55
C GLY A 224 16.13 -15.33 -1.73
N ARG A 225 15.93 -15.41 -0.40
CA ARG A 225 16.18 -14.30 0.54
C ARG A 225 17.64 -13.88 0.53
N ALA A 226 18.53 -14.82 0.78
CA ALA A 226 19.95 -14.56 0.85
C ALA A 226 20.48 -13.98 -0.49
N ILE A 227 19.98 -14.50 -1.62
CA ILE A 227 20.33 -14.01 -2.95
C ILE A 227 19.82 -12.57 -3.14
N GLY A 228 18.52 -12.30 -2.93
CA GLY A 228 17.94 -10.98 -3.14
C GLY A 228 18.54 -9.88 -2.24
N LEU A 229 18.96 -10.22 -1.02
CA LEU A 229 19.55 -9.27 -0.06
C LEU A 229 21.04 -9.05 -0.25
N HIS A 230 21.82 -10.10 -0.55
CA HIS A 230 23.27 -10.02 -0.50
C HIS A 230 23.96 -10.03 -1.86
N TYR A 231 23.26 -10.34 -2.95
CA TYR A 231 23.85 -10.35 -4.29
C TYR A 231 23.65 -9.00 -5.00
N PRO A 232 24.62 -8.60 -5.85
CA PRO A 232 24.44 -7.48 -6.76
C PRO A 232 23.24 -7.69 -7.68
N LEU A 233 22.46 -6.65 -7.95
CA LEU A 233 21.26 -6.70 -8.81
C LEU A 233 21.57 -7.25 -10.21
N THR A 234 22.74 -6.95 -10.76
CA THR A 234 23.20 -7.48 -12.05
C THR A 234 23.32 -9.00 -12.04
N ALA A 235 23.89 -9.57 -10.97
CA ALA A 235 24.00 -11.01 -10.80
C ALA A 235 22.62 -11.67 -10.59
N VAL A 236 21.70 -10.97 -9.90
CA VAL A 236 20.30 -11.42 -9.75
C VAL A 236 19.57 -11.40 -11.09
N ALA A 237 19.76 -10.36 -11.90
CA ALA A 237 19.19 -10.27 -13.25
C ALA A 237 19.67 -11.42 -14.14
N ASP A 238 20.97 -11.72 -14.14
CA ASP A 238 21.53 -12.83 -14.90
C ASP A 238 20.99 -14.18 -14.44
N LEU A 239 20.88 -14.39 -13.12
CA LEU A 239 20.27 -15.59 -12.55
C LEU A 239 18.81 -15.74 -12.99
N LEU A 240 18.02 -14.67 -12.90
CA LEU A 240 16.62 -14.66 -13.30
C LEU A 240 16.43 -14.92 -14.81
N ARG A 241 17.27 -14.33 -15.67
CA ARG A 241 17.28 -14.62 -17.11
C ARG A 241 17.59 -16.09 -17.37
N GLU A 242 18.56 -16.66 -16.66
CA GLU A 242 18.96 -18.04 -16.84
C GLU A 242 17.89 -19.03 -16.33
N LEU A 243 17.24 -18.73 -15.20
CA LEU A 243 16.06 -19.46 -14.72
C LEU A 243 14.91 -19.42 -15.75
N ASN A 244 14.68 -18.27 -16.39
CA ASN A 244 13.67 -18.15 -17.44
C ASN A 244 13.93 -19.06 -18.63
N LYS A 245 15.19 -19.07 -19.11
CA LYS A 245 15.60 -19.91 -20.25
C LYS A 245 15.38 -21.39 -19.97
N ARG A 246 15.48 -21.80 -18.71
CA ARG A 246 15.25 -23.18 -18.25
C ARG A 246 13.78 -23.50 -17.99
N HIS A 247 12.88 -22.53 -18.13
CA HIS A 247 11.46 -22.64 -17.80
C HIS A 247 11.22 -23.03 -16.32
N GLU A 248 12.15 -22.67 -15.42
CA GLU A 248 12.05 -22.94 -13.99
C GLU A 248 11.26 -21.84 -13.27
N SER A 249 9.99 -21.71 -13.68
CA SER A 249 9.09 -20.64 -13.27
C SER A 249 8.78 -20.60 -11.77
N SER A 250 9.04 -21.67 -11.02
CA SER A 250 8.78 -21.76 -9.58
C SER A 250 9.78 -20.97 -8.72
N ILE A 251 11.01 -20.76 -9.20
CA ILE A 251 12.09 -20.14 -8.42
C ILE A 251 12.06 -18.61 -8.54
N GLY A 252 11.73 -18.09 -9.72
CA GLY A 252 11.62 -16.65 -9.98
C GLY A 252 10.79 -15.91 -8.92
N PRO A 253 9.54 -16.35 -8.64
CA PRO A 253 8.72 -15.86 -7.56
C PRO A 253 9.41 -15.76 -6.20
N GLN A 254 10.17 -16.78 -5.80
CA GLN A 254 10.82 -16.83 -4.49
C GLN A 254 11.97 -15.83 -4.39
N VAL A 255 12.72 -15.61 -5.48
CA VAL A 255 13.73 -14.55 -5.54
C VAL A 255 13.06 -13.17 -5.51
N CYS A 256 11.89 -13.04 -6.15
CA CYS A 256 11.20 -11.76 -6.30
C CYS A 256 10.55 -11.23 -5.02
N ILE A 257 10.21 -12.09 -4.05
CA ILE A 257 9.63 -11.70 -2.75
C ILE A 257 10.48 -10.63 -2.05
N TYR A 258 11.79 -10.65 -2.27
CA TYR A 258 12.75 -9.80 -1.56
C TYR A 258 13.01 -8.46 -2.23
N PHE A 259 12.42 -8.23 -3.41
CA PHE A 259 12.42 -6.91 -4.02
C PHE A 259 11.53 -5.91 -3.27
N ALA A 260 10.61 -6.38 -2.42
CA ALA A 260 9.85 -5.50 -1.53
C ALA A 260 10.75 -4.66 -0.61
N ASP A 261 11.93 -5.16 -0.23
CA ASP A 261 12.88 -4.44 0.61
C ASP A 261 13.79 -3.49 -0.20
N ARG A 262 13.91 -3.69 -1.52
CA ARG A 262 14.73 -2.88 -2.45
C ARG A 262 14.03 -1.63 -2.95
N SER A 263 14.76 -0.54 -3.16
CA SER A 263 14.16 0.73 -3.57
C SER A 263 13.36 0.55 -4.88
N PRO A 264 12.26 1.30 -5.08
CA PRO A 264 11.47 1.19 -6.30
C PRO A 264 12.30 1.39 -7.57
N GLN A 265 13.30 2.28 -7.54
CA GLN A 265 14.22 2.50 -8.66
C GLN A 265 15.05 1.24 -8.99
N GLU A 266 15.65 0.59 -7.99
CA GLU A 266 16.45 -0.63 -8.22
C GLU A 266 15.61 -1.75 -8.83
N VAL A 267 14.36 -1.88 -8.38
CA VAL A 267 13.43 -2.90 -8.90
C VAL A 267 12.97 -2.54 -10.31
N PHE A 268 12.72 -1.26 -10.58
CA PHE A 268 12.41 -0.77 -11.92
C PHE A 268 13.55 -1.04 -12.90
N ASP A 269 14.79 -0.67 -12.53
CA ASP A 269 15.99 -0.89 -13.35
C ASP A 269 16.18 -2.39 -13.65
N LEU A 270 15.97 -3.24 -12.64
CA LEU A 270 15.99 -4.69 -12.82
C LEU A 270 14.93 -5.17 -13.82
N ILE A 271 13.69 -4.68 -13.71
CA ILE A 271 12.61 -5.07 -14.63
C ILE A 271 12.95 -4.62 -16.06
N MET A 272 13.53 -3.44 -16.22
CA MET A 272 14.01 -2.96 -17.52
C MET A 272 15.10 -3.85 -18.08
N ASP A 273 16.06 -4.23 -17.25
CA ASP A 273 17.17 -5.12 -17.61
C ASP A 273 16.69 -6.54 -17.96
N LEU A 274 15.66 -7.06 -17.29
CA LEU A 274 15.08 -8.37 -17.63
C LEU A 274 14.45 -8.38 -19.04
N GLY A 275 14.22 -7.19 -19.61
CA GLY A 275 13.70 -7.02 -20.96
C GLY A 275 12.21 -7.28 -20.99
N TRP A 276 11.42 -6.22 -20.80
CA TRP A 276 9.97 -6.31 -20.91
C TRP A 276 9.55 -6.43 -22.38
N ASP A 277 9.64 -7.65 -22.93
CA ASP A 277 9.10 -7.92 -24.26
C ASP A 277 7.60 -8.20 -24.16
N PHE A 278 6.80 -7.19 -24.52
CA PHE A 278 5.35 -7.30 -24.56
C PHE A 278 4.82 -8.36 -25.55
N LYS A 279 5.65 -8.91 -26.44
CA LYS A 279 5.18 -9.81 -27.50
C LYS A 279 5.26 -11.30 -27.15
N THR A 280 5.99 -11.70 -26.13
CA THR A 280 6.18 -13.12 -25.79
C THR A 280 5.72 -13.44 -24.37
N MET A 281 4.93 -14.50 -24.19
CA MET A 281 4.48 -14.98 -22.86
C MET A 281 5.67 -15.20 -21.90
N ASN A 282 6.79 -15.72 -22.42
CA ASN A 282 8.00 -15.95 -21.64
C ASN A 282 8.77 -14.66 -21.31
N GLY A 283 8.59 -13.58 -22.10
CA GLY A 283 9.15 -12.26 -21.82
C GLY A 283 8.39 -11.49 -20.74
N ARG A 284 7.08 -11.75 -20.58
CA ARG A 284 6.23 -11.09 -19.57
C ARG A 284 6.26 -11.74 -18.19
N TYR A 285 6.46 -13.06 -18.12
CA TYR A 285 6.28 -13.81 -16.87
C TYR A 285 7.13 -13.30 -15.71
N LEU A 286 8.41 -13.00 -15.95
CA LEU A 286 9.32 -12.52 -14.90
C LEU A 286 9.09 -11.07 -14.51
N PRO A 287 8.96 -10.10 -15.45
CA PRO A 287 8.53 -8.75 -15.12
C PRO A 287 7.23 -8.72 -14.31
N ASP A 288 6.21 -9.46 -14.75
CA ASP A 288 4.91 -9.49 -14.07
C ASP A 288 5.01 -10.13 -12.68
N SER A 289 5.78 -11.22 -12.55
CA SER A 289 6.03 -11.85 -11.26
C SER A 289 6.79 -10.92 -10.32
N THR A 290 7.85 -10.28 -10.82
CA THR A 290 8.68 -9.32 -10.06
C THR A 290 7.82 -8.20 -9.49
N LEU A 291 6.96 -7.61 -10.32
CA LEU A 291 6.02 -6.58 -9.88
C LEU A 291 4.98 -7.11 -8.92
N THR A 292 4.39 -8.27 -9.20
CA THR A 292 3.39 -8.88 -8.32
C THR A 292 3.94 -9.08 -6.91
N TRP A 293 5.19 -9.52 -6.79
CA TRP A 293 5.85 -9.73 -5.50
C TRP A 293 6.31 -8.43 -4.84
N PHE A 294 6.84 -7.48 -5.63
CA PHE A 294 7.15 -6.14 -5.15
C PHE A 294 5.91 -5.50 -4.52
N THR A 295 4.79 -5.45 -5.25
CA THR A 295 3.55 -4.84 -4.75
C THR A 295 2.96 -5.60 -3.57
N TRP A 296 3.27 -6.88 -3.41
CA TRP A 296 2.77 -7.65 -2.26
C TRP A 296 3.45 -7.21 -0.96
N GLY A 297 4.77 -7.10 -0.96
CA GLY A 297 5.55 -6.75 0.23
C GLY A 297 5.76 -5.26 0.45
N ALA A 298 5.64 -4.43 -0.60
CA ALA A 298 5.80 -2.98 -0.51
C ALA A 298 4.60 -2.32 0.19
N ASP A 299 4.86 -1.24 0.93
CA ASP A 299 3.86 -0.34 1.46
C ASP A 299 3.23 0.54 0.37
N SER A 300 2.18 1.28 0.73
CA SER A 300 1.43 2.15 -0.18
C SER A 300 2.32 3.21 -0.85
N GLN A 301 3.28 3.79 -0.12
CA GLN A 301 4.16 4.84 -0.65
C GLN A 301 5.09 4.29 -1.74
N ARG A 302 5.74 3.15 -1.49
CA ARG A 302 6.66 2.51 -2.45
C ARG A 302 5.93 2.03 -3.70
N ILE A 303 4.69 1.59 -3.55
CA ILE A 303 3.83 1.25 -4.70
C ILE A 303 3.54 2.51 -5.54
N LEU A 304 3.24 3.66 -4.93
CA LEU A 304 3.02 4.91 -5.65
C LEU A 304 4.28 5.36 -6.38
N GLU A 305 5.45 5.31 -5.73
CA GLU A 305 6.74 5.59 -6.36
C GLU A 305 6.95 4.69 -7.59
N MET A 306 6.66 3.39 -7.47
CA MET A 306 6.75 2.46 -8.59
C MET A 306 5.78 2.81 -9.73
N ILE A 307 4.53 3.18 -9.42
CA ILE A 307 3.55 3.62 -10.42
C ILE A 307 4.05 4.87 -11.15
N HIS A 308 4.65 5.82 -10.43
CA HIS A 308 5.22 7.02 -11.04
C HIS A 308 6.38 6.71 -11.99
N LEU A 309 7.25 5.77 -11.65
CA LEU A 309 8.33 5.32 -12.55
C LEU A 309 7.78 4.72 -13.85
N PHE A 310 6.67 3.96 -13.78
CA PHE A 310 6.02 3.41 -14.96
C PHE A 310 5.09 4.38 -15.70
N ALA A 311 4.69 5.50 -15.09
CA ALA A 311 3.83 6.48 -15.75
C ALA A 311 4.54 7.19 -16.92
N GLU A 312 5.87 7.19 -16.93
CA GLU A 312 6.68 7.70 -18.05
C GLU A 312 6.78 6.71 -19.22
N PHE A 313 6.32 5.46 -19.04
CA PHE A 313 6.36 4.44 -20.08
C PHE A 313 5.19 4.57 -21.06
N PRO A 314 5.39 4.33 -22.36
CA PRO A 314 4.31 4.38 -23.36
C PRO A 314 3.20 3.33 -23.20
N SER A 315 3.35 2.39 -22.26
CA SER A 315 2.47 1.24 -22.07
C SER A 315 1.97 1.21 -20.65
N ASP A 316 0.64 1.17 -20.47
CA ASP A 316 0.01 1.06 -19.14
C ASP A 316 0.09 -0.36 -18.56
N GLU A 317 0.59 -1.33 -19.32
CA GLU A 317 0.56 -2.74 -18.93
C GLU A 317 1.26 -3.00 -17.58
N PRO A 318 2.42 -2.39 -17.26
CA PRO A 318 3.03 -2.53 -15.94
C PRO A 318 2.14 -2.04 -14.81
N ILE A 319 1.51 -0.89 -15.01
CA ILE A 319 0.59 -0.26 -14.06
C ILE A 319 -0.65 -1.15 -13.87
N ARG A 320 -1.17 -1.74 -14.96
CA ARG A 320 -2.26 -2.72 -14.90
C ARG A 320 -1.85 -3.98 -14.11
N THR A 321 -0.64 -4.50 -14.29
CA THR A 321 -0.13 -5.63 -13.51
C THR A 321 -0.03 -5.29 -12.03
N ILE A 322 0.49 -4.10 -11.69
CA ILE A 322 0.54 -3.59 -10.31
C ILE A 322 -0.87 -3.57 -9.70
N PHE A 323 -1.85 -2.97 -10.39
CA PHE A 323 -3.21 -2.87 -9.88
C PHE A 323 -3.93 -4.21 -9.77
N LYS A 324 -3.71 -5.14 -10.70
CA LYS A 324 -4.22 -6.52 -10.58
C LYS A 324 -3.66 -7.22 -9.34
N SER A 325 -2.36 -7.09 -9.09
CA SER A 325 -1.73 -7.67 -7.90
C SER A 325 -2.32 -7.10 -6.61
N ILE A 326 -2.48 -5.77 -6.55
CA ILE A 326 -3.08 -5.07 -5.40
C ILE A 326 -4.52 -5.52 -5.18
N ALA A 327 -5.34 -5.57 -6.24
CA ALA A 327 -6.73 -5.99 -6.19
C ALA A 327 -6.92 -7.39 -5.56
N VAL A 328 -6.04 -8.33 -5.89
CA VAL A 328 -6.12 -9.72 -5.41
C VAL A 328 -5.57 -9.86 -3.99
N ARG A 329 -4.45 -9.22 -3.70
CA ARG A 329 -3.61 -9.59 -2.54
C ARG A 329 -3.65 -8.61 -1.38
N LYS A 330 -3.85 -7.32 -1.64
CA LYS A 330 -3.83 -6.30 -0.57
C LYS A 330 -5.11 -6.33 0.26
N ASN A 331 -4.94 -6.05 1.56
CA ASN A 331 -6.07 -5.93 2.47
C ASN A 331 -6.88 -4.66 2.13
N HIS A 332 -8.10 -4.53 2.66
CA HIS A 332 -8.95 -3.39 2.29
C HIS A 332 -8.40 -2.05 2.80
N THR A 333 -7.77 -2.02 3.97
CA THR A 333 -7.17 -0.81 4.56
C THR A 333 -6.04 -0.25 3.69
N GLU A 334 -5.12 -1.10 3.25
CA GLU A 334 -4.02 -0.73 2.35
C GLU A 334 -4.53 -0.19 1.01
N ILE A 335 -5.59 -0.79 0.46
CA ILE A 335 -6.18 -0.32 -0.78
C ILE A 335 -6.84 1.05 -0.59
N THR A 336 -7.57 1.25 0.51
CA THR A 336 -8.21 2.54 0.81
C THR A 336 -7.17 3.66 0.94
N GLU A 337 -6.08 3.42 1.66
CA GLU A 337 -4.96 4.37 1.80
C GLU A 337 -4.33 4.70 0.44
N LEU A 338 -4.03 3.65 -0.35
CA LEU A 338 -3.44 3.81 -1.68
C LEU A 338 -4.35 4.64 -2.59
N VAL A 339 -5.64 4.32 -2.64
CA VAL A 339 -6.65 4.98 -3.48
C VAL A 339 -6.75 6.47 -3.18
N GLY A 340 -6.64 6.88 -1.91
CA GLY A 340 -6.64 8.29 -1.51
C GLY A 340 -5.49 9.11 -2.11
N SER A 341 -4.41 8.43 -2.50
CA SER A 341 -3.19 9.05 -3.03
C SER A 341 -3.04 8.94 -4.56
N LEU A 342 -3.93 8.21 -5.24
CA LEU A 342 -3.86 7.99 -6.69
C LEU A 342 -4.49 9.15 -7.49
N SER A 343 -3.94 9.40 -8.68
CA SER A 343 -4.57 10.29 -9.67
C SER A 343 -5.94 9.75 -10.13
N ALA A 344 -6.78 10.59 -10.73
CA ALA A 344 -8.10 10.16 -11.21
C ALA A 344 -8.01 9.03 -12.26
N GLU A 345 -7.04 9.09 -13.16
CA GLU A 345 -6.79 8.07 -14.18
C GLU A 345 -6.35 6.73 -13.57
N HIS A 346 -5.38 6.77 -12.66
CA HIS A 346 -4.93 5.58 -11.94
C HIS A 346 -6.01 4.98 -11.05
N ARG A 347 -6.89 5.80 -10.47
CA ARG A 347 -8.07 5.34 -9.73
C ARG A 347 -8.99 4.49 -10.60
N GLN A 348 -9.21 4.85 -11.86
CA GLN A 348 -10.04 4.03 -12.75
C GLN A 348 -9.38 2.67 -13.04
N LEU A 349 -8.08 2.63 -13.30
CA LEU A 349 -7.37 1.38 -13.58
C LEU A 349 -7.39 0.41 -12.39
N ILE A 350 -7.23 0.91 -11.17
CA ILE A 350 -7.35 0.07 -9.97
C ILE A 350 -8.80 -0.38 -9.72
N ILE A 351 -9.81 0.46 -10.03
CA ILE A 351 -11.22 0.07 -9.99
C ILE A 351 -11.46 -1.11 -10.93
N ASP A 352 -11.02 -1.00 -12.19
CA ASP A 352 -11.19 -2.06 -13.19
C ASP A 352 -10.51 -3.36 -12.74
N GLY A 353 -9.30 -3.25 -12.15
CA GLY A 353 -8.58 -4.38 -11.57
C GLY A 353 -9.33 -5.03 -10.41
N ILE A 354 -9.84 -4.24 -9.46
CA ILE A 354 -10.61 -4.73 -8.31
C ILE A 354 -11.91 -5.39 -8.77
N ALA A 355 -12.65 -4.72 -9.65
CA ALA A 355 -13.91 -5.22 -10.20
C ALA A 355 -13.73 -6.53 -10.96
N THR A 356 -12.59 -6.73 -11.61
CA THR A 356 -12.32 -7.93 -12.42
C THR A 356 -11.71 -9.06 -11.61
N GLU A 357 -10.81 -8.78 -10.67
CA GLU A 357 -9.94 -9.79 -10.05
C GLU A 357 -10.21 -10.04 -8.55
N ARG A 358 -10.79 -9.08 -7.81
CA ARG A 358 -10.95 -9.23 -6.34
C ARG A 358 -12.04 -10.25 -6.00
N PRO A 359 -11.83 -11.19 -5.07
CA PRO A 359 -12.88 -12.12 -4.64
C PRO A 359 -14.10 -11.39 -4.08
N GLU A 360 -15.31 -11.84 -4.41
CA GLU A 360 -16.58 -11.22 -3.97
C GLU A 360 -16.67 -11.07 -2.45
N SER A 361 -16.20 -12.07 -1.71
CA SER A 361 -16.17 -12.06 -0.24
C SER A 361 -15.33 -10.92 0.36
N LYS A 362 -14.42 -10.32 -0.41
CA LYS A 362 -13.54 -9.21 0.03
C LYS A 362 -14.02 -7.83 -0.41
N ILE A 363 -15.08 -7.75 -1.22
CA ILE A 363 -15.62 -6.49 -1.75
C ILE A 363 -16.34 -5.66 -0.66
N PRO A 364 -17.19 -6.25 0.21
CA PRO A 364 -17.91 -5.47 1.22
C PRO A 364 -16.99 -4.74 2.21
N GLY A 365 -15.94 -5.41 2.71
CA GLY A 365 -14.97 -4.78 3.60
C GLY A 365 -14.18 -3.65 2.94
N LEU A 366 -13.96 -3.72 1.63
CA LEU A 366 -13.34 -2.64 0.86
C LEU A 366 -14.28 -1.44 0.70
N LEU A 367 -15.54 -1.66 0.32
CA LEU A 367 -16.52 -0.58 0.18
C LEU A 367 -16.77 0.13 1.51
N PHE A 368 -16.82 -0.63 2.62
CA PHE A 368 -16.90 -0.06 3.95
C PHE A 368 -15.70 0.84 4.28
N GLY A 369 -14.46 0.32 4.09
CA GLY A 369 -13.25 1.10 4.34
C GLY A 369 -13.14 2.36 3.48
N LEU A 370 -13.54 2.30 2.22
CA LEU A 370 -13.57 3.47 1.32
C LEU A 370 -14.56 4.53 1.82
N ARG A 371 -15.73 4.13 2.33
CA ARG A 371 -16.73 5.07 2.87
C ARG A 371 -16.26 5.71 4.18
N GLU A 372 -15.63 4.95 5.08
CA GLU A 372 -15.05 5.50 6.32
C GLU A 372 -13.94 6.52 6.04
N ALA A 373 -13.17 6.33 4.96
CA ALA A 373 -12.13 7.26 4.52
C ALA A 373 -12.66 8.42 3.64
N ASP A 374 -13.98 8.64 3.60
CA ASP A 374 -14.66 9.65 2.77
C ASP A 374 -14.37 9.56 1.26
N GLN A 375 -14.04 8.36 0.76
CA GLN A 375 -13.82 8.07 -0.66
C GLN A 375 -15.12 7.61 -1.34
N ILE A 376 -16.23 8.30 -1.08
CA ILE A 376 -17.58 7.92 -1.55
C ILE A 376 -17.64 7.80 -3.08
N GLN A 377 -16.99 8.72 -3.81
CA GLN A 377 -16.98 8.69 -5.28
C GLN A 377 -16.30 7.42 -5.81
N PHE A 378 -15.22 6.97 -5.16
CA PHE A 378 -14.53 5.76 -5.57
C PHE A 378 -15.34 4.50 -5.25
N ALA A 379 -16.03 4.48 -4.10
CA ALA A 379 -16.95 3.41 -3.76
C ALA A 379 -18.08 3.28 -4.80
N ASP A 380 -18.68 4.41 -5.20
CA ASP A 380 -19.75 4.43 -6.19
C ASP A 380 -19.25 3.96 -7.58
N LEU A 381 -18.05 4.40 -8.01
CA LEU A 381 -17.43 3.92 -9.26
C LEU A 381 -17.06 2.43 -9.21
N LEU A 382 -16.61 1.93 -8.06
CA LEU A 382 -16.28 0.52 -7.89
C LEU A 382 -17.54 -0.36 -8.01
N ILE A 383 -18.67 0.07 -7.45
CA ILE A 383 -19.96 -0.62 -7.61
C ILE A 383 -20.36 -0.68 -9.08
N GLU A 384 -20.22 0.43 -9.81
CA GLU A 384 -20.50 0.46 -11.24
C GLU A 384 -19.56 -0.48 -12.03
N GLY A 385 -18.27 -0.48 -11.69
CA GLY A 385 -17.28 -1.37 -12.30
C GLY A 385 -17.60 -2.86 -12.08
N ILE A 386 -17.95 -3.25 -10.85
CA ILE A 386 -18.33 -4.63 -10.51
C ILE A 386 -19.59 -5.05 -11.28
N ALA A 387 -20.60 -4.17 -11.35
CA ALA A 387 -21.82 -4.47 -12.09
C ALA A 387 -21.57 -4.68 -13.59
N LYS A 388 -20.58 -3.97 -14.16
CA LYS A 388 -20.14 -4.14 -15.56
C LYS A 388 -19.36 -5.44 -15.78
N SER A 389 -18.44 -5.77 -14.88
CA SER A 389 -17.49 -6.88 -15.07
C SER A 389 -18.06 -8.24 -14.68
N ARG A 390 -19.02 -8.30 -13.74
CA ARG A 390 -19.47 -9.56 -13.14
C ARG A 390 -20.99 -9.59 -12.91
N ILE A 391 -21.75 -9.56 -14.00
CA ILE A 391 -23.22 -9.58 -13.98
C ILE A 391 -23.77 -10.79 -13.19
N ASP A 392 -23.14 -11.96 -13.33
CA ASP A 392 -23.59 -13.20 -12.67
C ASP A 392 -23.29 -13.25 -11.16
N SER A 393 -22.43 -12.35 -10.67
CA SER A 393 -21.97 -12.26 -9.27
C SER A 393 -22.69 -11.21 -8.43
N ILE A 394 -23.67 -10.51 -9.01
CA ILE A 394 -24.37 -9.41 -8.33
C ILE A 394 -25.24 -9.95 -7.18
N ASP A 395 -25.87 -11.11 -7.35
CA ASP A 395 -26.81 -11.64 -6.36
C ASP A 395 -26.14 -12.03 -5.02
N PRO A 396 -24.97 -12.72 -5.00
CA PRO A 396 -24.22 -12.95 -3.77
C PRO A 396 -23.81 -11.66 -3.05
N LEU A 397 -23.41 -10.62 -3.80
CA LEU A 397 -23.04 -9.33 -3.21
C LEU A 397 -24.24 -8.63 -2.58
N LEU A 398 -25.40 -8.63 -3.25
CA LEU A 398 -26.64 -8.08 -2.72
C LEU A 398 -27.07 -8.78 -1.41
N GLU A 399 -26.90 -10.10 -1.30
CA GLU A 399 -27.18 -10.82 -0.05
C GLU A 399 -26.25 -10.40 1.08
N ILE A 400 -24.96 -10.22 0.79
CA ILE A 400 -23.99 -9.74 1.79
C ILE A 400 -24.34 -8.30 2.22
N PHE A 401 -24.68 -7.40 1.30
CA PHE A 401 -25.09 -6.03 1.65
C PHE A 401 -26.37 -5.98 2.48
N LYS A 402 -27.35 -6.84 2.18
CA LYS A 402 -28.57 -6.96 3.01
C LYS A 402 -28.23 -7.38 4.45
N SER A 403 -27.24 -8.25 4.64
CA SER A 403 -26.80 -8.66 5.97
C SER A 403 -26.07 -7.57 6.77
N LEU A 404 -25.58 -6.51 6.11
CA LEU A 404 -24.88 -5.39 6.73
C LEU A 404 -25.82 -4.29 7.28
N GLY A 405 -27.13 -4.39 7.04
CA GLY A 405 -28.15 -3.49 7.61
C GLY A 405 -28.16 -2.08 7.01
N ALA A 406 -28.48 -1.07 7.82
CA ALA A 406 -28.68 0.33 7.38
C ALA A 406 -27.46 0.95 6.67
N ALA A 407 -26.24 0.49 7.00
CA ALA A 407 -25.01 0.94 6.34
C ALA A 407 -24.95 0.55 4.85
N GLY A 408 -25.71 -0.47 4.42
CA GLY A 408 -25.71 -1.00 3.06
C GLY A 408 -26.86 -0.54 2.17
N GLU A 409 -27.84 0.25 2.65
CA GLU A 409 -29.05 0.57 1.86
C GLU A 409 -28.74 1.39 0.60
N ARG A 410 -27.80 2.33 0.68
CA ARG A 410 -27.33 3.10 -0.49
C ARG A 410 -26.57 2.23 -1.47
N ASP A 411 -25.69 1.35 -0.99
CA ASP A 411 -24.93 0.42 -1.83
C ASP A 411 -25.85 -0.58 -2.53
N LEU A 412 -26.84 -1.09 -1.80
CA LEU A 412 -27.87 -1.96 -2.32
C LEU A 412 -28.67 -1.28 -3.45
N PHE A 413 -29.05 -0.01 -3.24
CA PHE A 413 -29.74 0.78 -4.26
C PHE A 413 -28.88 0.98 -5.52
N LEU A 414 -27.61 1.31 -5.36
CA LEU A 414 -26.67 1.50 -6.48
C LEU A 414 -26.43 0.19 -7.24
N PHE A 415 -26.24 -0.93 -6.55
CA PHE A 415 -26.12 -2.24 -7.19
C PHE A 415 -27.39 -2.63 -7.95
N GLU A 416 -28.58 -2.41 -7.38
CA GLU A 416 -29.85 -2.65 -8.09
C GLU A 416 -30.01 -1.74 -9.31
N GLN A 417 -29.61 -0.48 -9.22
CA GLN A 417 -29.67 0.46 -10.33
C GLN A 417 -28.73 0.03 -11.46
N ALA A 418 -27.49 -0.33 -11.13
CA ALA A 418 -26.50 -0.80 -12.08
C ALA A 418 -26.94 -2.11 -12.75
N ARG A 419 -27.50 -3.05 -11.97
CA ARG A 419 -28.10 -4.30 -12.48
C ARG A 419 -29.23 -4.03 -13.47
N ARG A 420 -30.14 -3.09 -13.16
CA ARG A 420 -31.26 -2.70 -14.04
C ARG A 420 -30.79 -2.00 -15.32
N ALA A 421 -29.69 -1.25 -15.26
CA ALA A 421 -29.08 -0.62 -16.43
C ALA A 421 -28.50 -1.67 -17.37
N HIS A 422 -27.82 -2.69 -16.83
CA HIS A 422 -27.29 -3.80 -17.61
C HIS A 422 -28.35 -4.74 -18.17
N SER A 423 -29.46 -5.00 -17.46
CA SER A 423 -30.52 -5.88 -17.97
C SER A 423 -31.33 -5.29 -19.12
N LYS A 424 -31.12 -4.02 -19.48
CA LYS A 424 -31.84 -3.29 -20.54
C LYS A 424 -31.04 -3.09 -21.83
N GLY A 425 -29.74 -3.36 -21.81
CA GLY A 425 -28.86 -3.37 -22.99
C GLY A 425 -28.60 -4.80 -23.43
#